data_AF-A0A4J1MMP1-F1
#
_entry.id   AF-A0A4J1MMP1-F1
#
_cell.length_a   1.000
_cell.length_b   1.000
_cell.length_c   1.000
_cell.angle_alpha   90.00
_cell.angle_beta   90.00
_cell.angle_gamma   90.00
#
_symmetry.space_group_name_H-M   'P 1'
#
loop_
_entity.id
_entity.type
_entity.pdbx_description
1 polymer ?
#
loop_
_entity_poly.entity_id
_entity_poly.type
_entity_poly.pdbx_seq_one_letter_code
_entity_poly.pdbx_strand_id
1 'polypeptide(L)'
;MAYSIDFRKKVLSYCERTGSITEASHVFQISRNTIYGWLKLKEKTGELNHQVKGTKPRKVDRDRLKNYLTDNPDAYLTEIASEFGCHPTTITMRSKLWATLEKKEPHLL
;
A
#
# COMPACT_ATOMS: atom_id res chain seq x y z
N MET A 1 -3.30 -13.40 -3.40
CA MET A 1 -4.50 -13.02 -4.15
C MET A 1 -5.44 -12.28 -3.21
N ALA A 2 -5.99 -11.14 -3.64
CA ALA A 2 -6.98 -10.41 -2.84
C ALA A 2 -8.37 -10.72 -3.39
N TYR A 3 -9.29 -11.15 -2.51
CA TYR A 3 -10.70 -11.31 -2.88
C TYR A 3 -11.32 -9.93 -3.13
N SER A 4 -12.22 -9.84 -4.12
CA SER A 4 -12.98 -8.62 -4.42
C SER A 4 -13.82 -8.19 -3.21
N ILE A 5 -14.07 -6.89 -3.09
CA ILE A 5 -14.83 -6.33 -1.96
C ILE A 5 -16.25 -6.91 -1.94
N ASP A 6 -16.88 -7.06 -3.10
CA ASP A 6 -18.24 -7.60 -3.22
C ASP A 6 -18.32 -9.04 -2.73
N PHE A 7 -17.30 -9.85 -3.01
CA PHE A 7 -17.22 -11.20 -2.49
C PHE A 7 -17.11 -11.22 -0.96
N ARG A 8 -16.26 -10.35 -0.38
CA ARG A 8 -16.14 -10.24 1.09
C ARG A 8 -17.46 -9.82 1.74
N LYS A 9 -18.15 -8.82 1.15
CA LYS A 9 -19.47 -8.38 1.61
C LYS A 9 -20.49 -9.51 1.57
N LYS A 10 -20.54 -10.26 0.47
CA LYS A 10 -21.45 -11.40 0.31
C LYS A 10 -21.21 -12.47 1.37
N VAL A 11 -19.96 -12.88 1.59
CA VAL A 11 -19.61 -13.86 2.62
C VAL A 11 -20.01 -13.37 4.01
N LEU A 12 -19.69 -12.12 4.36
CA LEU A 12 -20.02 -11.59 5.68
C LEU A 12 -21.53 -11.46 5.91
N SER A 13 -22.29 -11.05 4.90
CA SER A 13 -23.76 -11.03 4.98
C SER A 13 -24.35 -12.43 5.18
N TYR A 14 -23.73 -13.46 4.59
CA TYR A 14 -24.11 -14.85 4.81
C TYR A 14 -23.83 -15.29 6.25
N CYS A 15 -22.66 -14.93 6.79
CA CYS A 15 -22.32 -15.20 8.19
C CYS A 15 -23.30 -14.51 9.15
N GLU A 16 -23.69 -13.26 8.87
CA GLU A 16 -24.66 -12.51 9.69
C GLU A 16 -26.05 -13.18 9.69
N ARG A 17 -26.47 -13.75 8.56
CA ARG A 17 -27.76 -14.44 8.43
C ARG A 17 -27.80 -15.84 9.06
N THR A 18 -26.71 -16.59 8.95
CA THR A 18 -26.64 -17.99 9.44
C THR A 18 -26.05 -18.11 10.85
N GLY A 19 -25.32 -17.10 11.32
CA GLY A 19 -24.58 -17.15 12.58
C GLY A 19 -23.38 -18.12 12.56
N SER A 20 -23.06 -18.74 11.42
CA SER A 20 -22.06 -19.82 11.34
C SER A 20 -20.95 -19.52 10.32
N ILE A 21 -19.76 -19.24 10.83
CA ILE A 21 -18.54 -19.07 10.01
C ILE A 21 -18.11 -20.40 9.39
N THR A 22 -18.33 -21.51 10.09
CA THR A 22 -17.99 -22.86 9.58
C THR A 22 -18.82 -23.19 8.35
N GLU A 23 -20.12 -22.89 8.38
CA GLU A 23 -20.99 -23.10 7.23
C GLU A 23 -20.61 -22.22 6.05
N ALA A 24 -20.35 -20.92 6.29
CA ALA A 24 -19.87 -20.00 5.26
C ALA A 24 -18.55 -20.49 4.62
N SER A 25 -17.65 -21.06 5.43
CA SER A 25 -16.39 -21.64 4.94
C SER A 25 -16.64 -22.79 3.95
N HIS A 26 -17.60 -23.68 4.25
CA HIS A 26 -17.97 -24.78 3.35
C HIS A 26 -18.70 -24.30 2.09
N VAL A 27 -19.63 -23.35 2.21
CA VAL A 27 -20.42 -22.84 1.09
C VAL A 27 -19.56 -22.06 0.10
N PHE A 28 -18.69 -21.18 0.60
CA PHE A 28 -17.85 -20.31 -0.22
C PHE A 28 -16.47 -20.89 -0.51
N GLN A 29 -16.15 -22.09 0.01
CA GLN A 29 -14.86 -22.76 -0.19
C GLN A 29 -13.67 -21.88 0.18
N ILE A 30 -13.79 -21.14 1.29
CA ILE A 30 -12.73 -20.27 1.82
C ILE A 30 -12.39 -20.67 3.24
N SER A 31 -11.14 -20.44 3.65
CA SER A 31 -10.73 -20.78 5.01
C SER A 31 -11.46 -19.93 6.06
N ARG A 32 -11.81 -20.54 7.19
CA ARG A 32 -12.38 -19.82 8.36
C ARG A 32 -11.48 -18.66 8.80
N ASN A 33 -10.15 -18.83 8.75
CA ASN A 33 -9.18 -17.80 9.09
C ASN A 33 -9.31 -16.54 8.23
N THR A 34 -9.62 -16.70 6.94
CA THR A 34 -9.87 -15.58 6.04
C THR A 34 -11.11 -14.78 6.46
N ILE A 35 -12.19 -15.48 6.83
CA ILE A 35 -13.44 -14.87 7.29
C ILE A 35 -13.20 -14.10 8.60
N TYR A 36 -12.48 -14.71 9.57
CA TYR A 36 -12.08 -14.03 10.80
C TYR A 36 -11.25 -12.77 10.53
N GLY A 37 -10.32 -12.84 9.55
CA GLY A 37 -9.54 -11.69 9.13
C GLY A 37 -10.39 -10.53 8.62
N TRP A 38 -11.46 -10.82 7.86
CA TRP A 38 -12.38 -9.80 7.37
C TRP A 38 -13.28 -9.22 8.46
N LEU A 39 -13.75 -10.04 9.40
CA LEU A 39 -14.50 -9.57 10.57
C LEU A 39 -13.66 -8.60 11.40
N LYS A 40 -12.42 -8.98 11.73
CA LYS A 40 -11.48 -8.14 12.47
C LYS A 40 -11.14 -6.84 11.72
N LEU A 41 -11.06 -6.90 10.39
CA LEU A 41 -10.84 -5.72 9.56
C LEU A 41 -12.06 -4.78 9.57
N LYS A 42 -13.28 -5.32 9.45
CA LYS A 42 -14.53 -4.55 9.54
C LYS A 42 -14.66 -3.88 10.91
N GLU A 43 -14.33 -4.59 11.99
CA GLU A 43 -14.35 -4.04 13.36
C GLU A 43 -13.33 -2.92 13.55
N LYS A 44 -12.10 -3.08 13.03
CA LYS A 44 -11.03 -2.10 13.22
C LYS A 44 -11.18 -0.84 12.37
N THR A 45 -11.60 -0.99 11.11
CA THR A 45 -11.56 0.09 10.12
C THR A 45 -12.93 0.47 9.56
N GLY A 46 -14.01 -0.27 9.86
CA GLY A 46 -15.32 -0.09 9.24
C GLY A 46 -15.40 -0.55 7.78
N GLU A 47 -14.25 -0.70 7.12
CA GLU A 47 -14.15 -1.05 5.71
C GLU A 47 -13.60 -2.47 5.47
N LEU A 48 -13.89 -3.01 4.29
CA LEU A 48 -13.41 -4.33 3.83
C LEU A 48 -12.35 -4.23 2.74
N ASN A 49 -11.85 -3.02 2.48
CA ASN A 49 -10.88 -2.75 1.43
C ASN A 49 -9.59 -3.53 1.65
N HIS A 50 -8.94 -3.93 0.56
CA HIS A 50 -7.63 -4.55 0.66
C HIS A 50 -6.63 -3.51 1.17
N GLN A 51 -6.12 -3.71 2.39
CA GLN A 51 -5.08 -2.86 2.93
C GLN A 51 -3.75 -3.23 2.26
N VAL A 52 -3.30 -2.38 1.34
CA VAL A 52 -1.92 -2.42 0.85
C VAL A 52 -1.05 -1.92 1.98
N LYS A 53 -0.37 -2.84 2.68
CA LYS A 53 0.65 -2.43 3.64
C LYS A 53 1.73 -1.67 2.87
N GLY A 54 1.91 -0.39 3.20
CA GLY A 54 2.97 0.42 2.62
C GLY A 54 4.31 -0.32 2.73
N THR A 55 5.10 -0.26 1.67
CA THR A 55 6.47 -0.79 1.74
C THR A 55 7.28 0.10 2.68
N LYS A 56 8.05 -0.49 3.61
CA LYS A 56 8.99 0.27 4.43
C LYS A 56 9.90 1.12 3.51
N PRO A 57 10.13 2.41 3.82
CA PRO A 57 11.05 3.22 3.05
C PRO A 57 12.43 2.55 3.07
N ARG A 58 12.97 2.26 1.88
CA ARG A 58 14.35 1.78 1.71
C ARG A 58 15.29 2.97 1.82
N LYS A 59 16.40 2.80 2.58
CA LYS A 59 17.64 3.62 2.75
C LYS A 59 17.59 5.15 2.61
N VAL A 60 16.84 5.70 1.66
CA VAL A 60 16.66 7.13 1.38
C VAL A 60 15.22 7.52 1.69
N ASP A 61 15.07 8.40 2.68
CA ASP A 61 13.80 9.04 3.01
C ASP A 61 13.31 9.87 1.82
N ARG A 62 12.04 9.68 1.47
CA ARG A 62 11.41 10.33 0.31
C ARG A 62 11.26 11.82 0.53
N ASP A 63 10.76 12.21 1.68
CA ASP A 63 10.39 13.60 1.93
C ASP A 63 11.64 14.44 2.14
N ARG A 64 12.65 13.89 2.82
CA ARG A 64 13.97 14.53 2.97
C ARG A 64 14.65 14.76 1.61
N LEU A 65 14.61 13.78 0.70
CA LEU A 65 15.18 13.95 -0.65
C LEU A 65 14.45 15.01 -1.46
N LYS A 66 13.12 15.09 -1.34
CA LYS A 66 12.31 16.09 -2.04
C LYS A 66 12.66 17.51 -1.59
N ASN A 67 12.73 17.74 -0.29
CA ASN A 67 13.08 19.06 0.25
C ASN A 67 14.49 19.46 -0.20
N TYR A 68 15.46 18.53 -0.11
CA TYR A 68 16.84 18.80 -0.54
C TYR A 68 16.96 19.19 -2.02
N LEU A 69 16.21 18.54 -2.91
CA LEU A 69 16.17 18.88 -4.34
C LEU A 69 15.46 20.21 -4.63
N THR A 70 14.52 20.61 -3.78
CA THR A 70 13.81 21.90 -3.90
C THR A 70 14.71 23.05 -3.44
N ASP A 71 15.45 22.83 -2.35
CA ASP A 71 16.37 23.81 -1.78
C ASP A 71 17.65 23.96 -2.62
N ASN A 72 18.06 22.92 -3.36
CA ASN A 72 19.28 22.89 -4.16
C ASN A 72 19.02 22.36 -5.58
N PRO A 73 18.44 23.17 -6.48
CA PRO A 73 18.12 22.74 -7.84
C PRO A 73 19.35 22.41 -8.70
N ASP A 74 20.50 23.00 -8.37
CA ASP A 74 21.76 22.83 -9.12
C ASP A 74 22.75 21.84 -8.45
N ALA A 75 22.35 21.16 -7.37
CA ALA A 75 23.22 20.21 -6.68
C ALA A 75 23.56 19.01 -7.56
N TYR A 76 24.83 18.61 -7.55
CA TYR A 76 25.26 17.43 -8.30
C TYR A 76 24.76 16.15 -7.62
N LEU A 77 24.46 15.13 -8.44
CA LEU A 77 24.02 13.82 -7.97
C LEU A 77 24.99 13.17 -6.98
N THR A 78 26.29 13.48 -7.09
CA THR A 78 27.36 13.00 -6.19
C THR A 78 27.33 13.68 -4.82
N GLU A 79 26.90 14.93 -4.76
CA GLU A 79 26.78 15.71 -3.52
C GLU A 79 25.56 15.24 -2.74
N ILE A 80 24.43 15.08 -3.43
CA ILE A 80 23.20 14.50 -2.88
C ILE A 80 23.48 13.06 -2.40
N ALA A 81 24.21 12.27 -3.18
CA ALA A 81 24.58 10.91 -2.79
C ALA A 81 25.40 10.87 -1.48
N SER A 82 26.34 11.80 -1.32
CA SER A 82 27.18 11.92 -0.13
C SER A 82 26.37 12.33 1.10
N GLU A 83 25.46 13.30 0.98
CA GLU A 83 24.56 13.74 2.05
C GLU A 83 23.63 12.62 2.53
N PHE A 84 23.14 11.79 1.62
CA PHE A 84 22.26 10.66 1.93
C PHE A 84 23.00 9.34 2.21
N GLY A 85 24.33 9.36 2.21
CA GLY A 85 25.17 8.18 2.46
C GLY A 85 24.87 7.01 1.49
N CYS A 86 24.53 7.32 0.24
CA CYS A 86 24.11 6.33 -0.75
C CYS A 86 24.90 6.47 -2.06
N HIS A 87 24.80 5.47 -2.94
CA HIS A 87 25.48 5.53 -4.24
C HIS A 87 24.68 6.43 -5.22
N PRO A 88 25.31 7.26 -6.09
CA PRO A 88 24.62 8.16 -7.03
C PRO A 88 23.57 7.49 -7.94
N THR A 89 23.76 6.21 -8.26
CA THR A 89 22.77 5.41 -9.00
C THR A 89 21.44 5.25 -8.25
N THR A 90 21.48 5.26 -6.92
CA THR A 90 20.29 5.20 -6.06
C THR A 90 19.46 6.48 -6.19
N ILE A 91 20.12 7.64 -6.19
CA ILE A 91 19.47 8.95 -6.37
C ILE A 91 18.86 9.05 -7.77
N THR A 92 19.58 8.69 -8.83
CA THR A 92 19.04 8.73 -10.20
C THR A 92 17.87 7.78 -10.42
N MET A 93 17.95 6.54 -9.94
CA MET A 93 16.81 5.61 -9.97
C MET A 93 15.62 6.15 -9.19
N ARG A 94 15.88 6.82 -8.06
CA ARG A 94 14.84 7.45 -7.26
C ARG A 94 14.22 8.60 -8.04
N SER A 95 14.96 9.61 -8.49
CA SER A 95 14.42 10.74 -9.25
C SER A 95 13.61 10.30 -10.49
N LYS A 96 14.07 9.27 -11.22
CA LYS A 96 13.30 8.68 -12.34
C LYS A 96 11.98 8.05 -11.89
N LEU A 97 11.99 7.28 -10.79
CA LEU A 97 10.78 6.71 -10.21
C LEU A 97 9.78 7.81 -9.83
N TRP A 98 10.25 8.93 -9.28
CA TRP A 98 9.40 10.07 -8.93
C TRP A 98 8.76 10.70 -10.18
N ALA A 99 9.55 10.97 -11.22
CA ALA A 99 9.02 11.47 -12.49
C ALA A 99 7.95 10.54 -13.11
N THR A 100 8.04 9.22 -12.88
CA THR A 100 7.00 8.27 -13.31
C THR A 100 5.78 8.21 -12.39
N LEU A 101 5.93 8.54 -11.11
CA LEU A 101 4.82 8.58 -10.15
C LEU A 101 4.00 9.87 -10.32
N GLU A 102 4.64 11.02 -10.49
CA GLU A 102 3.95 12.30 -10.79
C GLU A 102 3.18 12.25 -12.11
N LYS A 103 3.74 11.61 -13.14
CA LYS A 103 3.04 11.39 -14.42
C LYS A 103 1.82 10.46 -14.31
N LYS A 104 1.68 9.69 -13.23
CA LYS A 104 0.53 8.80 -12.98
C LYS A 104 -0.57 9.44 -12.11
N GLU A 105 -0.34 10.64 -11.59
CA GLU A 105 -1.31 11.45 -10.85
C GLU A 105 -1.98 12.57 -11.72
N PRO A 106 -2.35 12.40 -13.02
CA PRO A 106 -2.99 13.49 -13.77
C PRO A 106 -4.52 13.59 -13.56
N HIS A 107 -5.10 13.00 -12.51
CA HIS A 107 -6.56 13.00 -12.32
C HIS A 107 -6.99 13.12 -10.85
N LEU A 108 -6.56 14.19 -10.19
CA LEU A 108 -7.26 14.74 -9.02
C LEU A 108 -7.20 16.28 -9.10
N LEU A 109 -8.00 16.83 -10.02
CA LEU A 109 -8.52 18.21 -9.97
C LEU A 109 -10.03 18.13 -10.12
#